data_AF-A0A103E2Z6-F1
#
_entry.id   AF-A0A103E2Z6-F1
#
_cell.length_a   1.000
_cell.length_b   1.000
_cell.length_c   1.000
_cell.angle_alpha   90.00
_cell.angle_beta   90.00
_cell.angle_gamma   90.00
#
_symmetry.space_group_name_H-M   'P 1'
#
loop_
_entity.id
_entity.type
_entity.pdbx_description
1 polymer ?
#
loop_
_entity_poly.entity_id
_entity_poly.type
_entity_poly.pdbx_seq_one_letter_code
_entity_poly.pdbx_strand_id
1 'polypeptide(L)'
;MKSRRIFNIFATLMGSVMSSTVLANGYDVTIGAGGGVAPRYLGSDQYRFAPIPYLSVASSSGFYLDTMRGAGYKLDLPRNFYIDGAINFVFGRRDHNVGYAGGSDALRGMGNVPNAAVVTMAAGYRFMGAGSVSVAADVPVSQRSVGDSWRVELQVPLMITSTDVLTTNSGMHIGSATYNRTMWGVTVSQSAASGFRQYNIGSGINAVNFGLTWTHMFDRHRSISTSAQVTRIVGDAGNSPIVFRSVALNLATIAAYKF
;
A
#
# COMPACT_ATOMS: atom_id res chain seq x y z
N MET A 1 -13.12 -19.93 -9.57
CA MET A 1 -13.26 -20.81 -8.38
C MET A 1 -12.16 -20.68 -7.31
N LYS A 2 -10.95 -20.18 -7.60
CA LYS A 2 -9.86 -20.04 -6.61
C LYS A 2 -9.93 -18.78 -5.72
N SER A 3 -10.62 -17.70 -6.11
CA SER A 3 -10.68 -16.44 -5.33
C SER A 3 -11.59 -16.51 -4.10
N ARG A 4 -12.62 -17.37 -4.09
CA ARG A 4 -13.50 -17.57 -2.94
C ARG A 4 -12.81 -18.25 -1.74
N ARG A 5 -11.72 -18.98 -1.96
CA ARG A 5 -11.02 -19.73 -0.89
C ARG A 5 -10.13 -18.83 -0.03
N ILE A 6 -9.59 -17.73 -0.55
CA ILE A 6 -8.73 -16.81 0.22
C ILE A 6 -9.58 -15.94 1.16
N PHE A 7 -10.77 -15.53 0.72
CA PHE A 7 -11.72 -14.79 1.55
C PHE A 7 -12.25 -15.64 2.73
N ASN A 8 -12.43 -16.95 2.52
CA ASN A 8 -12.89 -17.87 3.57
C ASN A 8 -11.81 -18.14 4.64
N ILE A 9 -10.52 -18.05 4.32
CA ILE A 9 -9.45 -18.20 5.33
C ILE A 9 -9.40 -16.95 6.21
N PHE A 10 -9.60 -15.75 5.64
CA PHE A 10 -9.72 -14.50 6.40
C PHE A 10 -10.97 -14.44 7.29
N ALA A 11 -12.12 -14.89 6.79
CA ALA A 11 -13.37 -14.91 7.57
C ALA A 11 -13.33 -15.92 8.73
N THR A 12 -12.64 -17.06 8.56
CA THR A 12 -12.52 -18.06 9.62
C THR A 12 -11.58 -17.61 10.74
N LEU A 13 -10.50 -16.88 10.42
CA LEU A 13 -9.61 -16.30 11.45
C LEU A 13 -10.26 -15.17 12.26
N MET A 14 -11.18 -14.40 11.65
CA MET A 14 -11.91 -13.33 12.34
C MET A 14 -12.94 -13.86 13.35
N GLY A 15 -13.42 -15.10 13.18
CA GLY A 15 -14.42 -15.73 14.06
C GLY A 15 -13.83 -16.64 15.15
N SER A 16 -12.61 -17.12 14.99
CA SER A 16 -11.95 -17.98 15.97
C SER A 16 -11.09 -17.15 16.91
N VAL A 17 -11.69 -16.73 18.03
CA VAL A 17 -11.03 -16.54 19.32
C VAL A 17 -9.78 -15.63 19.24
N MET A 18 -9.98 -14.32 19.32
CA MET A 18 -8.97 -13.48 19.97
C MET A 18 -8.90 -13.96 21.42
N SER A 19 -8.04 -14.95 21.68
CA SER A 19 -7.92 -15.56 23.00
C SER A 19 -7.70 -14.48 24.04
N SER A 20 -8.34 -14.65 25.20
CA SER A 20 -8.12 -13.79 26.38
C SER A 20 -6.65 -13.59 26.70
N THR A 21 -5.78 -14.52 26.29
CA THR A 21 -4.31 -14.44 26.38
C THR A 21 -3.68 -13.33 25.52
N VAL A 22 -4.20 -13.04 24.32
CA VAL A 22 -3.68 -11.93 23.48
C VAL A 22 -3.97 -10.59 24.14
N LEU A 23 -5.19 -10.40 24.65
CA LEU A 23 -5.56 -9.17 25.37
C LEU A 23 -4.88 -9.08 26.74
N ALA A 24 -4.68 -10.20 27.45
CA ALA A 24 -4.00 -10.26 28.74
C ALA A 24 -2.50 -9.96 28.66
N ASN A 25 -1.86 -10.17 27.50
CA ASN A 25 -0.43 -9.92 27.29
C ASN A 25 -0.09 -8.48 26.86
N GLY A 26 -1.05 -7.54 26.92
CA GLY A 26 -0.80 -6.12 26.63
C GLY A 26 -0.63 -5.79 25.16
N TYR A 27 -1.25 -6.58 24.26
CA TYR A 27 -1.31 -6.25 22.84
C TYR A 27 -2.45 -5.28 22.55
N ASP A 28 -2.14 -4.22 21.80
CA ASP A 28 -3.12 -3.33 21.21
C ASP A 28 -3.71 -4.01 19.97
N VAL A 29 -4.97 -4.40 20.05
CA VAL A 29 -5.68 -5.07 18.96
C VAL A 29 -6.71 -4.15 18.37
N THR A 30 -6.69 -4.01 17.05
CA THR A 30 -7.72 -3.31 16.28
C THR A 30 -8.19 -4.20 15.13
N ILE A 31 -9.51 -4.35 15.01
CA ILE A 31 -10.15 -4.99 13.86
C ILE A 31 -11.00 -3.97 13.13
N GLY A 32 -11.21 -4.15 11.83
CA GLY A 32 -12.04 -3.25 11.06
C GLY A 32 -12.35 -3.79 9.69
N ALA A 33 -13.20 -3.05 9.00
CA ALA A 33 -13.53 -3.31 7.62
C ALA A 33 -13.86 -2.00 6.91
N GLY A 34 -13.65 -2.00 5.61
CA GLY A 34 -13.80 -0.83 4.79
C GLY A 34 -13.88 -1.17 3.31
N GLY A 35 -13.79 -0.11 2.51
CA GLY A 35 -13.71 -0.22 1.07
C GLY A 35 -13.04 0.99 0.48
N GLY A 36 -12.57 0.84 -0.75
CA GLY A 36 -11.95 1.93 -1.47
C GLY A 36 -12.14 1.82 -2.97
N VAL A 37 -11.98 2.96 -3.64
CA VAL A 37 -11.98 3.09 -5.10
C VAL A 37 -10.59 3.56 -5.51
N ALA A 38 -9.98 2.82 -6.43
CA ALA A 38 -8.62 3.04 -6.92
C ALA A 38 -8.56 2.69 -8.41
N PRO A 39 -7.58 3.20 -9.17
CA PRO A 39 -7.38 2.74 -10.54
C PRO A 39 -7.09 1.24 -10.56
N ARG A 40 -7.42 0.57 -11.66
CA ARG A 40 -7.18 -0.87 -11.79
C ARG A 40 -5.69 -1.23 -11.72
N TYR A 41 -4.83 -0.30 -12.12
CA TYR A 41 -3.40 -0.25 -11.84
C TYR A 41 -2.92 1.20 -11.98
N LEU A 42 -1.74 1.53 -11.45
CA LEU A 42 -1.19 2.88 -11.57
C LEU A 42 -0.83 3.18 -13.04
N GLY A 43 -1.67 4.01 -13.69
CA GLY A 43 -1.61 4.32 -15.12
C GLY A 43 -2.92 4.01 -15.86
N SER A 44 -3.86 3.32 -15.22
CA SER A 44 -5.18 3.03 -15.78
C SER A 44 -6.10 4.25 -15.75
N ASP A 45 -6.92 4.40 -16.79
CA ASP A 45 -8.10 5.26 -16.80
C ASP A 45 -9.36 4.57 -16.22
N GLN A 46 -9.29 3.26 -15.96
CA GLN A 46 -10.35 2.47 -15.35
C GLN A 46 -10.18 2.37 -13.84
N TYR A 47 -11.30 2.40 -13.13
CA TYR A 47 -11.36 2.30 -11.68
C TYR A 47 -12.02 1.01 -11.21
N ARG A 48 -11.70 0.61 -9.99
CA ARG A 48 -12.31 -0.53 -9.32
C ARG A 48 -12.55 -0.21 -7.86
N PHE A 49 -13.64 -0.76 -7.34
CA PHE A 49 -13.84 -0.90 -5.90
C PHE A 49 -13.01 -2.08 -5.38
N ALA A 50 -12.57 -2.00 -4.11
CA ALA A 50 -11.98 -3.12 -3.39
C ALA A 50 -12.44 -3.10 -1.91
N PRO A 51 -12.91 -4.23 -1.36
CA PRO A 51 -13.13 -4.35 0.07
C PRO A 51 -11.78 -4.40 0.81
N ILE A 52 -11.73 -3.79 1.99
CA ILE A 52 -10.54 -3.68 2.82
C ILE A 52 -10.85 -4.32 4.18
N PRO A 53 -10.52 -5.59 4.42
CA PRO A 53 -10.45 -6.10 5.78
C PRO A 53 -9.30 -5.39 6.51
N TYR A 54 -9.46 -5.13 7.80
CA TYR A 54 -8.42 -4.49 8.60
C TYR A 54 -8.20 -5.25 9.90
N LEU A 55 -6.93 -5.54 10.16
CA LEU A 55 -6.41 -6.10 11.40
C LEU A 55 -5.10 -5.38 11.68
N SER A 56 -4.95 -4.93 12.91
CA SER A 56 -3.71 -4.43 13.49
C SER A 56 -3.55 -5.02 14.88
N VAL A 57 -2.41 -5.64 15.13
CA VAL A 57 -2.00 -6.17 16.43
C VAL A 57 -0.62 -5.60 16.70
N ALA A 58 -0.48 -4.83 17.77
CA ALA A 58 0.78 -4.21 18.15
C ALA A 58 1.15 -4.57 19.59
N SER A 59 2.42 -4.90 19.81
CA SER A 59 3.00 -5.10 21.12
C SER A 59 3.68 -3.84 21.61
N SER A 60 3.68 -3.61 22.92
CA SER A 60 4.51 -2.60 23.58
C SER A 60 6.02 -2.76 23.31
N SER A 61 6.47 -3.96 22.96
CA SER A 61 7.87 -4.25 22.61
C SER A 61 8.28 -3.79 21.21
N GLY A 62 7.32 -3.41 20.34
CA GLY A 62 7.55 -2.95 18.97
C GLY A 62 7.16 -3.93 17.87
N PHE A 63 6.88 -5.20 18.20
CA PHE A 63 6.36 -6.17 17.23
C PHE A 63 4.94 -5.84 16.80
N TYR A 64 4.64 -6.04 15.52
CA TYR A 64 3.29 -5.85 15.00
C TYR A 64 2.94 -6.84 13.89
N LEU A 65 1.63 -7.04 13.72
CA LEU A 65 0.99 -7.63 12.56
C LEU A 65 -0.10 -6.67 12.10
N ASP A 66 0.01 -6.14 10.89
CA ASP A 66 -0.93 -5.17 10.34
C ASP A 66 -1.27 -5.51 8.89
N THR A 67 -2.53 -5.35 8.52
CA THR A 67 -3.00 -5.76 7.17
C THR A 67 -2.36 -4.94 6.06
N MET A 68 -2.01 -3.68 6.32
CA MET A 68 -1.39 -2.78 5.35
C MET A 68 0.14 -2.84 5.40
N ARG A 69 0.72 -2.95 6.60
CA ARG A 69 2.19 -2.93 6.79
C ARG A 69 2.83 -4.32 6.76
N GLY A 70 2.06 -5.39 6.96
CA GLY A 70 2.57 -6.75 7.10
C GLY A 70 2.96 -7.10 8.54
N ALA A 71 3.85 -8.07 8.70
CA ALA A 71 4.41 -8.43 10.00
C ALA A 71 5.78 -7.78 10.17
N GLY A 72 6.02 -7.13 11.30
CA GLY A 72 7.25 -6.36 11.46
C GLY A 72 7.60 -6.00 12.89
N TYR A 73 8.64 -5.20 13.00
CA TYR A 73 9.18 -4.68 14.24
C TYR A 73 9.54 -3.21 14.06
N LYS A 74 8.99 -2.37 14.93
CA LYS A 74 9.32 -0.95 15.01
C LYS A 74 10.14 -0.66 16.25
N LEU A 75 11.32 -0.11 16.04
CA LEU A 75 12.21 0.37 17.09
C LEU A 75 12.11 1.89 17.20
N ASP A 76 11.62 2.37 18.34
CA ASP A 76 11.68 3.78 18.67
C ASP A 76 13.05 4.10 19.28
N LEU A 77 13.69 5.14 18.74
CA LEU A 77 15.01 5.60 19.13
C LEU A 77 14.92 6.93 19.88
N PRO A 78 15.96 7.33 20.63
CA PRO A 78 16.01 8.64 21.26
C PRO A 78 15.78 9.77 20.26
N ARG A 79 15.29 10.92 20.75
CA ARG A 79 15.07 12.14 19.94
C ARG A 79 14.09 11.94 18.77
N ASN A 80 13.02 11.16 18.98
CA ASN A 80 11.91 10.94 18.05
C ASN A 80 12.26 10.20 16.74
N PHE A 81 13.47 9.63 16.64
CA PHE A 81 13.82 8.77 15.52
C PHE A 81 13.16 7.38 15.64
N TYR A 82 13.02 6.69 14.52
CA TYR A 82 12.64 5.29 14.53
C TYR A 82 13.22 4.54 13.34
N ILE A 83 13.28 3.22 13.50
CA ILE A 83 13.52 2.24 12.44
C ILE A 83 12.34 1.27 12.43
N ASP A 84 11.90 0.87 11.25
CA ASP A 84 10.80 -0.06 11.05
C ASP A 84 11.20 -1.09 9.99
N GLY A 85 11.12 -2.37 10.34
CA GLY A 85 11.37 -3.48 9.44
C GLY A 85 10.15 -4.37 9.34
N ALA A 86 9.70 -4.67 8.12
CA ALA A 86 8.50 -5.45 7.88
C ALA A 86 8.68 -6.45 6.74
N ILE A 87 7.91 -7.53 6.78
CA ILE A 87 7.62 -8.36 5.60
C ILE A 87 6.13 -8.26 5.28
N ASN A 88 5.81 -7.93 4.04
CA ASN A 88 4.44 -7.81 3.55
C ASN A 88 4.23 -8.60 2.25
N PHE A 89 2.97 -8.88 1.94
CA PHE A 89 2.58 -9.52 0.69
C PHE A 89 1.98 -8.49 -0.26
N VAL A 90 2.68 -8.24 -1.37
CA VAL A 90 2.27 -7.26 -2.38
C VAL A 90 1.60 -7.99 -3.54
N PHE A 91 0.36 -7.59 -3.83
CA PHE A 91 -0.37 -8.09 -4.98
C PHE A 91 0.18 -7.47 -6.27
N GLY A 92 0.46 -8.32 -7.25
CA GLY A 92 0.88 -7.89 -8.58
C GLY A 92 -0.28 -7.36 -9.42
N ARG A 93 -0.04 -7.26 -10.73
CA ARG A 93 -0.96 -6.71 -11.73
C ARG A 93 -1.27 -7.75 -12.79
N ARG A 94 -2.55 -8.00 -13.04
CA ARG A 94 -3.00 -8.86 -14.15
C ARG A 94 -3.07 -8.10 -15.46
N ASP A 95 -2.99 -8.83 -16.56
CA ASP A 95 -3.21 -8.32 -17.92
C ASP A 95 -4.69 -8.35 -18.36
N HIS A 96 -5.59 -8.63 -17.42
CA HIS A 96 -7.03 -8.70 -17.64
C HIS A 96 -7.79 -8.30 -16.37
N ASN A 97 -9.09 -8.07 -16.52
CA ASN A 97 -9.97 -7.72 -15.41
C ASN A 97 -10.23 -8.93 -14.48
N VAL A 98 -9.95 -8.77 -13.17
CA VAL A 98 -10.17 -9.83 -12.16
C VAL A 98 -10.78 -9.26 -10.89
N GLY A 99 -12.11 -9.18 -10.80
CA GLY A 99 -12.83 -8.76 -9.60
C GLY A 99 -12.21 -7.53 -8.92
N TYR A 100 -11.89 -7.68 -7.63
CA TYR A 100 -11.22 -6.68 -6.78
C TYR A 100 -9.68 -6.77 -6.80
N ALA A 101 -9.07 -7.44 -7.78
CA ALA A 101 -7.62 -7.46 -7.95
C ALA A 101 -7.17 -6.41 -9.00
N GLY A 102 -5.89 -6.06 -8.96
CA GLY A 102 -5.29 -5.16 -9.94
C GLY A 102 -5.11 -5.80 -11.32
N GLY A 103 -5.24 -4.99 -12.36
CA GLY A 103 -5.14 -5.41 -13.76
C GLY A 103 -6.35 -5.01 -14.60
N SER A 104 -6.15 -4.84 -15.91
CA SER A 104 -7.16 -4.37 -16.87
C SER A 104 -7.05 -5.14 -18.18
N ASP A 105 -8.18 -5.36 -18.86
CA ASP A 105 -8.20 -5.93 -20.22
C ASP A 105 -7.48 -5.04 -21.25
N ALA A 106 -7.27 -3.76 -20.94
CA ALA A 106 -6.42 -2.87 -21.75
C ALA A 106 -4.94 -3.32 -21.77
N LEU A 107 -4.53 -4.22 -20.88
CA LEU A 107 -3.17 -4.73 -20.79
C LEU A 107 -3.02 -6.11 -21.44
N ARG A 108 -4.04 -6.63 -22.13
CA ARG A 108 -4.01 -7.98 -22.72
C ARG A 108 -2.76 -8.18 -23.59
N GLY A 109 -2.04 -9.27 -23.35
CA GLY A 109 -0.78 -9.56 -24.04
C GLY A 109 0.47 -9.01 -23.34
N MET A 110 0.33 -8.19 -22.30
CA MET A 110 1.46 -7.73 -21.47
C MET A 110 1.95 -8.81 -20.50
N GLY A 111 1.14 -9.82 -20.20
CA GLY A 111 1.41 -10.78 -19.14
C GLY A 111 1.27 -10.17 -17.75
N ASN A 112 1.42 -11.02 -16.74
CA ASN A 112 1.17 -10.65 -15.35
C ASN A 112 2.44 -10.13 -14.67
N VAL A 113 2.31 -9.07 -13.88
CA VAL A 113 3.26 -8.80 -12.79
C VAL A 113 2.91 -9.75 -11.64
N PRO A 114 3.86 -10.59 -11.19
CA PRO A 114 3.61 -11.57 -10.13
C PRO A 114 3.35 -10.89 -8.77
N ASN A 115 2.66 -11.61 -7.89
CA ASN A 115 2.63 -11.25 -6.47
C ASN A 115 4.01 -11.51 -5.84
N ALA A 116 4.37 -10.76 -4.80
CA ALA A 116 5.65 -10.92 -4.12
C ALA A 116 5.52 -10.77 -2.61
N ALA A 117 6.29 -11.57 -1.86
CA ALA A 117 6.69 -11.20 -0.51
C ALA A 117 7.79 -10.14 -0.63
N VAL A 118 7.62 -9.01 0.06
CA VAL A 118 8.51 -7.86 0.03
C VAL A 118 8.96 -7.58 1.45
N VAL A 119 10.25 -7.31 1.62
CA VAL A 119 10.80 -6.78 2.86
C VAL A 119 10.88 -5.27 2.72
N THR A 120 10.26 -4.57 3.66
CA THR A 120 10.30 -3.10 3.76
C THR A 120 11.21 -2.73 4.92
N MET A 121 12.19 -1.88 4.68
CA MET A 121 13.00 -1.24 5.71
C MET A 121 12.79 0.26 5.64
N ALA A 122 12.42 0.87 6.76
CA ALA A 122 12.17 2.29 6.86
C ALA A 122 12.89 2.91 8.06
N ALA A 123 13.26 4.18 7.91
CA ALA A 123 13.77 5.01 8.99
C ALA A 123 13.11 6.39 8.90
N GLY A 124 12.85 7.00 10.05
CA GLY A 124 12.20 8.29 10.07
C GLY A 124 12.36 9.06 11.37
N TYR A 125 11.82 10.27 11.36
CA TYR A 125 11.79 11.21 12.46
C TYR A 125 10.36 11.69 12.68
N ARG A 126 9.88 11.67 13.92
CA ARG A 126 8.56 12.16 14.30
C ARG A 126 8.61 13.59 14.83
N PHE A 127 7.57 14.36 14.51
CA PHE A 127 7.39 15.73 14.97
C PHE A 127 5.91 16.05 15.17
N MET A 128 5.59 17.12 15.92
CA MET A 128 4.22 17.64 16.08
C MET A 128 3.18 16.58 16.49
N GLY A 129 3.55 15.59 17.30
CA GLY A 129 2.65 14.54 17.84
C GLY A 129 2.24 13.45 16.84
N ALA A 130 1.89 13.82 15.61
CA ALA A 130 1.46 12.89 14.56
C ALA A 130 2.16 13.11 13.20
N GLY A 131 3.12 14.03 13.13
CA GLY A 131 3.93 14.27 11.94
C GLY A 131 5.12 13.32 11.85
N SER A 132 5.55 13.03 10.63
CA SER A 132 6.76 12.26 10.39
C SER A 132 7.40 12.60 9.05
N VAL A 133 8.71 12.42 8.96
CA VAL A 133 9.44 12.32 7.71
C VAL A 133 10.18 10.99 7.70
N SER A 134 10.10 10.25 6.59
CA SER A 134 10.71 8.93 6.51
C SER A 134 11.21 8.59 5.12
N VAL A 135 12.19 7.69 5.09
CA VAL A 135 12.63 7.00 3.89
C VAL A 135 12.35 5.51 4.06
N ALA A 136 11.98 4.83 3.00
CA ALA A 136 11.81 3.38 3.00
C ALA A 136 12.34 2.74 1.72
N ALA A 137 12.79 1.51 1.84
CA ALA A 137 13.19 0.63 0.75
C ALA A 137 12.31 -0.62 0.76
N ASP A 138 11.80 -1.00 -0.41
CA ASP A 138 10.96 -2.17 -0.63
C ASP A 138 11.71 -3.15 -1.54
N VAL A 139 12.00 -4.33 -0.99
CA VAL A 139 12.87 -5.33 -1.60
C VAL A 139 12.09 -6.65 -1.75
N PRO A 140 11.67 -7.02 -2.97
CA PRO A 140 11.00 -8.30 -3.21
C PRO A 140 11.92 -9.48 -2.89
N VAL A 141 11.52 -10.34 -1.96
CA VAL A 141 12.31 -11.51 -1.54
C VAL A 141 11.84 -12.81 -2.19
N SER A 142 10.55 -12.94 -2.53
CA SER A 142 10.05 -14.13 -3.24
C SER A 142 10.13 -14.01 -4.77
N GLN A 143 10.21 -12.79 -5.30
CA GLN A 143 10.17 -12.53 -6.74
C GLN A 143 11.07 -11.36 -7.12
N ARG A 144 12.38 -11.61 -7.11
CA ARG A 144 13.43 -10.61 -7.39
C ARG A 144 13.32 -9.95 -8.76
N SER A 145 12.67 -10.61 -9.73
CA SER A 145 12.44 -10.06 -11.06
C SER A 145 11.55 -8.81 -11.06
N VAL A 146 10.79 -8.56 -9.99
CA VAL A 146 9.99 -7.34 -9.86
C VAL A 146 10.90 -6.12 -9.75
N GLY A 147 12.05 -6.24 -9.07
CA GLY A 147 12.98 -5.14 -8.81
C GLY A 147 12.64 -4.32 -7.57
N ASP A 148 13.61 -3.55 -7.11
CA ASP A 148 13.55 -2.79 -5.85
C ASP A 148 12.95 -1.40 -6.08
N SER A 149 12.29 -0.86 -5.05
CA SER A 149 11.77 0.51 -5.00
C SER A 149 12.07 1.20 -3.68
N TRP A 150 11.99 2.52 -3.68
CA TRP A 150 12.20 3.38 -2.52
C TRP A 150 11.15 4.47 -2.47
N ARG A 151 10.90 4.99 -1.27
CA ARG A 151 10.03 6.13 -1.07
C ARG A 151 10.57 7.09 -0.03
N VAL A 152 10.27 8.36 -0.25
CA VAL A 152 10.44 9.44 0.74
C VAL A 152 9.05 9.97 1.04
N GLU A 153 8.66 9.99 2.30
CA GLU A 153 7.33 10.37 2.75
C GLU A 153 7.41 11.46 3.80
N LEU A 154 6.52 12.44 3.68
CA LEU A 154 6.29 13.50 4.66
C LEU A 154 4.82 13.46 5.08
N GLN A 155 4.57 13.28 6.36
CA GLN A 155 3.26 13.37 6.97
C GLN A 155 3.21 14.60 7.89
N VAL A 156 2.23 15.48 7.66
CA VAL A 156 2.04 16.68 8.48
C VAL A 156 0.63 16.68 9.08
N PRO A 157 0.49 16.77 10.40
CA PRO A 157 -0.83 16.96 11.01
C PRO A 157 -1.35 18.35 10.70
N LEU A 158 -2.57 18.43 10.17
CA LEU A 158 -3.29 19.69 9.96
C LEU A 158 -4.19 20.01 11.14
N MET A 159 -4.73 18.98 11.80
CA MET A 159 -5.63 19.13 12.94
C MET A 159 -5.49 17.91 13.84
N ILE A 160 -5.39 18.16 15.15
CA ILE A 160 -5.43 17.14 16.20
C ILE A 160 -6.35 17.68 17.29
N THR A 161 -7.49 17.04 17.49
CA THR A 161 -8.43 17.31 18.59
C THR A 161 -8.60 16.06 19.45
N SER A 162 -9.50 16.10 20.43
CA SER A 162 -9.86 14.91 21.23
C SER A 162 -10.58 13.82 20.43
N THR A 163 -11.18 14.15 19.28
CA THR A 163 -11.98 13.23 18.47
C THR A 163 -11.47 13.11 17.04
N ASP A 164 -10.70 14.06 16.54
CA ASP A 164 -10.37 14.14 15.12
C ASP A 164 -8.87 14.33 14.90
N VAL A 165 -8.31 13.51 14.01
CA VAL A 165 -6.95 13.65 13.51
C VAL A 165 -7.01 13.78 12.00
N LEU A 166 -6.56 14.92 11.47
CA LEU A 166 -6.39 15.15 10.04
C LEU A 166 -4.90 15.27 9.74
N THR A 167 -4.38 14.39 8.89
CA THR A 167 -2.99 14.42 8.43
C THR A 167 -2.91 14.52 6.91
N THR A 168 -1.89 15.22 6.41
CA THR A 168 -1.47 15.12 5.01
C THR A 168 -0.46 13.99 4.84
N ASN A 169 -0.35 13.46 3.63
CA ASN A 169 0.75 12.59 3.22
C ASN A 169 1.25 13.05 1.86
N SER A 170 2.51 13.46 1.80
CA SER A 170 3.20 13.77 0.54
C SER A 170 4.33 12.78 0.34
N GLY A 171 4.50 12.28 -0.87
CA GLY A 171 5.48 11.24 -1.13
C GLY A 171 6.11 11.31 -2.50
N MET A 172 7.34 10.80 -2.58
CA MET A 172 8.07 10.57 -3.82
C MET A 172 8.42 9.09 -3.89
N HIS A 173 8.17 8.48 -5.05
CA HIS A 173 8.43 7.07 -5.33
C HIS A 173 9.53 6.94 -6.37
N ILE A 174 10.50 6.08 -6.07
CA ILE A 174 11.71 5.88 -6.86
C ILE A 174 11.81 4.39 -7.14
N GLY A 175 12.09 4.03 -8.39
CA GLY A 175 12.23 2.64 -8.80
C GLY A 175 13.61 2.36 -9.38
N SER A 176 14.11 1.14 -9.14
CA SER A 176 15.21 0.59 -9.92
C SER A 176 14.81 0.47 -11.39
N ALA A 177 15.77 0.33 -12.29
CA ALA A 177 15.45 0.13 -13.71
C ALA A 177 14.64 -1.16 -13.93
N THR A 178 14.90 -2.19 -13.14
CA THR A 178 14.12 -3.45 -13.15
C THR A 178 12.69 -3.22 -12.67
N TYR A 179 12.50 -2.46 -11.58
CA TYR A 179 11.17 -2.09 -11.09
C TYR A 179 10.37 -1.30 -12.10
N ASN A 180 10.96 -0.22 -12.62
CA ASN A 180 10.28 0.64 -13.58
C ASN A 180 9.94 -0.13 -14.87
N ARG A 181 10.82 -1.02 -15.35
CA ARG A 181 10.54 -1.87 -16.52
C ARG A 181 9.44 -2.89 -16.27
N THR A 182 9.39 -3.48 -15.09
CA THR A 182 8.31 -4.42 -14.72
C THR A 182 6.96 -3.72 -14.67
N MET A 183 6.92 -2.50 -14.15
CA MET A 183 5.67 -1.77 -13.93
C MET A 183 5.18 -1.03 -15.18
N TRP A 184 6.09 -0.41 -15.94
CA TRP A 184 5.78 0.49 -17.06
C TRP A 184 6.57 0.23 -18.36
N GLY A 185 7.41 -0.80 -18.41
CA GLY A 185 8.13 -1.18 -19.63
C GLY A 185 7.26 -1.99 -20.61
N VAL A 186 7.69 -2.02 -21.88
CA VAL A 186 7.13 -2.89 -22.92
C VAL A 186 8.27 -3.58 -23.67
N THR A 187 8.37 -4.90 -23.50
CA THR A 187 9.36 -5.74 -24.20
C THR A 187 8.98 -5.97 -25.66
N VAL A 188 9.92 -6.53 -26.44
CA VAL A 188 9.66 -6.96 -27.83
C VAL A 188 8.49 -7.96 -27.90
N SER A 189 8.49 -8.98 -27.02
CA SER A 189 7.44 -10.00 -27.01
C SER A 189 6.08 -9.43 -26.59
N GLN A 190 6.07 -8.52 -25.61
CA GLN A 190 4.85 -7.83 -25.20
C GLN A 190 4.31 -6.93 -26.31
N SER A 191 5.17 -6.21 -27.01
CA SER A 191 4.80 -5.36 -28.15
C SER A 191 4.13 -6.17 -29.25
N ALA A 192 4.71 -7.32 -29.61
CA ALA A 192 4.12 -8.24 -30.60
C ALA A 192 2.76 -8.83 -30.15
N ALA A 193 2.58 -9.08 -28.86
CA ALA A 193 1.36 -9.70 -28.31
C ALA A 193 0.23 -8.71 -27.99
N SER A 194 0.54 -7.43 -27.75
CA SER A 194 -0.42 -6.41 -27.28
C SER A 194 -0.66 -5.27 -28.26
N GLY A 195 0.26 -5.05 -29.20
CA GLY A 195 0.25 -3.89 -30.10
C GLY A 195 0.83 -2.61 -29.47
N PHE A 196 1.23 -2.60 -28.20
CA PHE A 196 1.92 -1.45 -27.63
C PHE A 196 3.31 -1.26 -28.26
N ARG A 197 3.72 0.00 -28.45
CA ARG A 197 5.09 0.30 -28.88
C ARG A 197 6.07 -0.16 -27.82
N GLN A 198 7.20 -0.75 -28.24
CA GLN A 198 8.30 -1.07 -27.33
C GLN A 198 8.72 0.17 -26.55
N TYR A 199 8.97 -0.02 -25.26
CA TYR A 199 9.29 1.08 -24.37
C TYR A 199 10.25 0.60 -23.29
N ASN A 200 11.47 1.13 -23.32
CA ASN A 200 12.49 0.86 -22.32
C ASN A 200 12.54 2.02 -21.34
N ILE A 201 12.66 1.71 -20.05
CA ILE A 201 12.62 2.69 -18.97
C ILE A 201 13.79 2.46 -18.01
N GLY A 202 14.43 3.56 -17.61
CA GLY A 202 15.53 3.55 -16.65
C GLY A 202 15.09 3.52 -15.19
N SER A 203 16.05 3.62 -14.28
CA SER A 203 15.79 3.89 -12.86
C SER A 203 15.43 5.36 -12.65
N GLY A 204 14.75 5.66 -11.54
CA GLY A 204 14.50 7.05 -11.12
C GLY A 204 13.12 7.24 -10.51
N ILE A 205 12.77 8.51 -10.31
CA ILE A 205 11.46 8.90 -9.77
C ILE A 205 10.38 8.49 -10.76
N ASN A 206 9.42 7.70 -10.31
CA ASN A 206 8.31 7.21 -11.13
C ASN A 206 6.97 7.81 -10.74
N ALA A 207 6.82 8.28 -9.49
CA ALA A 207 5.60 8.94 -9.06
C ALA A 207 5.82 9.93 -7.91
N VAL A 208 4.90 10.87 -7.79
CA VAL A 208 4.72 11.72 -6.61
C VAL A 208 3.26 11.66 -6.16
N ASN A 209 3.01 11.77 -4.86
CA ASN A 209 1.66 11.75 -4.33
C ASN A 209 1.44 12.85 -3.30
N PHE A 210 0.17 13.23 -3.17
CA PHE A 210 -0.36 14.05 -2.10
C PHE A 210 -1.68 13.43 -1.63
N GLY A 211 -1.91 13.39 -0.33
CA GLY A 211 -3.14 12.84 0.24
C GLY A 211 -3.49 13.44 1.59
N LEU A 212 -4.71 13.13 1.99
CA LEU A 212 -5.29 13.48 3.28
C LEU A 212 -5.86 12.22 3.92
N THR A 213 -5.66 12.08 5.21
CA THR A 213 -6.30 11.06 6.03
C THR A 213 -6.95 11.74 7.22
N TRP A 214 -8.26 11.59 7.32
CA TRP A 214 -9.05 12.01 8.47
C TRP A 214 -9.49 10.79 9.26
N THR A 215 -9.20 10.78 10.55
CA THR A 215 -9.65 9.78 11.50
C THR A 215 -10.53 10.46 12.54
N HIS A 216 -11.76 9.95 12.69
CA HIS A 216 -12.70 10.35 13.73
C HIS A 216 -12.86 9.23 14.75
N MET A 217 -12.67 9.55 16.02
CA MET A 217 -12.89 8.68 17.17
C MET A 217 -14.26 8.99 17.77
N PHE A 218 -15.18 8.02 17.68
CA PHE A 218 -16.49 8.14 18.33
C PHE A 218 -16.39 7.96 19.84
N ASP A 219 -15.47 7.08 20.25
CA ASP A 219 -15.07 6.82 21.63
C ASP A 219 -13.69 6.14 21.63
N ARG A 220 -13.24 5.67 22.79
CA ARG A 220 -11.93 5.00 22.95
C ARG A 220 -11.78 3.68 22.18
N HIS A 221 -12.88 3.09 21.72
CA HIS A 221 -12.91 1.81 21.02
C HIS A 221 -13.24 1.98 19.54
N ARG A 222 -14.16 2.87 19.18
CA ARG A 222 -14.71 2.97 17.81
C ARG A 222 -14.15 4.15 17.05
N SER A 223 -13.67 3.91 15.84
CA SER A 223 -13.20 4.96 14.93
C SER A 223 -13.59 4.71 13.49
N ILE A 224 -13.57 5.78 12.70
CA ILE A 224 -13.66 5.74 11.24
C ILE A 224 -12.49 6.54 10.67
N SER A 225 -11.84 5.99 9.64
CA SER A 225 -10.75 6.66 8.93
C SER A 225 -11.09 6.73 7.44
N THR A 226 -11.07 7.94 6.89
CA THR A 226 -11.27 8.21 5.46
C THR A 226 -10.00 8.83 4.89
N SER A 227 -9.53 8.29 3.77
CA SER A 227 -8.36 8.81 3.07
C SER A 227 -8.66 9.12 1.61
N ALA A 228 -8.01 10.16 1.12
CA ALA A 228 -7.99 10.56 -0.28
C ALA A 228 -6.55 10.82 -0.70
N GLN A 229 -6.08 10.21 -1.78
CA GLN A 229 -4.72 10.37 -2.28
C GLN A 229 -4.72 10.55 -3.79
N VAL A 230 -4.07 11.61 -4.27
CA VAL A 230 -3.75 11.81 -5.67
C VAL A 230 -2.30 11.40 -5.92
N THR A 231 -2.09 10.51 -6.89
CA THR A 231 -0.78 10.06 -7.32
C THR A 231 -0.57 10.44 -8.77
N ARG A 232 0.51 11.16 -9.08
CA ARG A 232 0.94 11.49 -10.43
C ARG A 232 2.17 10.69 -10.80
N ILE A 233 2.07 9.94 -11.89
CA ILE A 233 3.22 9.27 -12.53
C ILE A 233 4.05 10.35 -13.24
N VAL A 234 5.36 10.31 -13.04
CA VAL A 234 6.30 11.30 -13.55
C VAL A 234 7.49 10.63 -14.23
N GLY A 235 8.35 11.45 -14.87
CA GLY A 235 9.51 10.96 -15.61
C GLY A 235 9.12 10.03 -16.74
N ASP A 236 10.00 9.09 -17.06
CA ASP A 236 9.80 8.11 -18.12
C ASP A 236 8.59 7.20 -17.87
N ALA A 237 8.25 6.93 -16.60
CA ALA A 237 7.09 6.11 -16.26
C ALA A 237 5.81 6.74 -16.80
N GLY A 238 5.69 8.07 -16.74
CA GLY A 238 4.53 8.81 -17.22
C GLY A 238 4.35 8.81 -18.75
N ASN A 239 5.42 8.51 -19.50
CA ASN A 239 5.45 8.48 -20.96
C ASN A 239 5.25 7.06 -21.53
N SER A 240 5.07 6.07 -20.66
CA SER A 240 4.85 4.68 -21.06
C SER A 240 3.54 4.51 -21.85
N PRO A 241 3.52 3.71 -22.93
CA PRO A 241 2.32 3.46 -23.73
C PRO A 241 1.23 2.70 -22.97
N ILE A 242 1.54 2.13 -21.81
CA ILE A 242 0.55 1.49 -20.93
C ILE A 242 0.04 2.42 -19.81
N VAL A 243 0.43 3.70 -19.84
CA VAL A 243 -0.13 4.76 -18.99
C VAL A 243 -1.17 5.54 -19.80
N PHE A 244 -2.44 5.20 -19.60
CA PHE A 244 -3.58 5.89 -20.19
C PHE A 244 -3.95 7.16 -19.43
N ARG A 245 -3.70 7.15 -18.11
CA ARG A 245 -3.89 8.32 -17.25
C ARG A 245 -2.75 8.44 -16.25
N SER A 246 -2.00 9.54 -16.33
CA SER A 246 -0.84 9.78 -15.46
C SER A 246 -1.22 10.28 -14.06
N VAL A 247 -2.48 10.67 -13.82
CA VAL A 247 -2.98 11.11 -12.51
C VAL A 247 -4.08 10.16 -12.04
N ALA A 248 -3.89 9.57 -10.88
CA ALA A 248 -4.82 8.66 -10.23
C ALA A 248 -5.34 9.26 -8.92
N LEU A 249 -6.63 9.08 -8.64
CA LEU A 249 -7.22 9.33 -7.32
C LEU A 249 -7.43 7.97 -6.62
N ASN A 250 -7.17 7.92 -5.33
CA ASN A 250 -7.50 6.78 -4.48
C ASN A 250 -8.37 7.32 -3.34
N LEU A 251 -9.48 6.66 -3.08
CA LEU A 251 -10.35 6.94 -1.94
C LEU A 251 -10.52 5.66 -1.13
N ALA A 252 -10.42 5.75 0.19
CA ALA A 252 -10.71 4.62 1.06
C ALA A 252 -11.41 5.08 2.34
N THR A 253 -12.23 4.21 2.91
CA THR A 253 -12.81 4.42 4.24
C THR A 253 -12.82 3.10 5.00
N ILE A 254 -12.39 3.12 6.25
CA ILE A 254 -12.31 1.97 7.15
C ILE A 254 -12.97 2.35 8.47
N ALA A 255 -13.93 1.54 8.92
CA ALA A 255 -14.42 1.58 10.30
C ALA A 255 -13.67 0.53 11.12
N ALA A 256 -13.28 0.90 12.34
CA ALA A 256 -12.45 0.06 13.19
C ALA A 256 -12.91 0.04 14.65
N TYR A 257 -12.61 -1.05 15.34
CA TYR A 257 -12.83 -1.29 16.76
C TYR A 257 -11.50 -1.69 17.41
N LYS A 258 -11.04 -0.92 18.39
CA LYS A 258 -9.90 -1.21 19.26
C LYS A 258 -10.38 -1.86 20.56
N PHE A 259 -9.79 -3.00 20.91
CA PHE A 259 -10.08 -3.74 22.15
C PHE A 259 -9.42 -3.09 23.36
#